data_AF-A0A523CX55-F1
#
_entry.id   AF-A0A523CX55-F1
#
_cell.length_a   1.000
_cell.length_b   1.000
_cell.length_c   1.000
_cell.angle_alpha   90.00
_cell.angle_beta   90.00
_cell.angle_gamma   90.00
#
_symmetry.space_group_name_H-M   'P 1'
#
loop_
_entity.id
_entity.type
_entity.pdbx_description
1 polymer ?
#
loop_
_entity_poly.entity_id
_entity_poly.type
_entity_poly.pdbx_seq_one_letter_code
_entity_poly.pdbx_strand_id
1 'polypeptide(L)'
;MGNISVELRKADTKRQRADLHIFVDDRKMERKNINVNTPVNFYVGPEKIHYELVINQVLKDQIKGYVSVPKGKLPPGTPSLETAQETEVSMVNLN
;
A
#
# COMPACT_ATOMS: atom_id res chain seq x y z
N MET A 1 4.13 -13.43 -9.26
CA MET A 1 3.94 -12.70 -7.99
C MET A 1 4.84 -11.48 -8.05
N GLY A 2 4.27 -10.29 -8.22
CA GLY A 2 5.06 -9.06 -8.22
C GLY A 2 5.43 -8.67 -6.79
N ASN A 3 6.62 -8.11 -6.61
CA ASN A 3 7.08 -7.69 -5.28
C ASN A 3 6.58 -6.26 -5.02
N ILE A 4 5.88 -6.08 -3.91
CA ILE A 4 5.45 -4.77 -3.42
C ILE A 4 6.27 -4.48 -2.16
N SER A 5 6.90 -3.33 -2.10
CA SER A 5 7.55 -2.83 -0.89
C SER A 5 7.23 -1.37 -0.72
N VAL A 6 7.02 -0.94 0.51
CA VAL A 6 6.65 0.44 0.79
C VAL A 6 7.55 0.97 1.90
N GLU A 7 8.05 2.17 1.67
CA GLU A 7 8.99 2.85 2.54
C GLU A 7 8.38 4.17 3.01
N LEU A 8 8.32 4.34 4.33
CA LEU A 8 7.88 5.59 4.95
C LEU A 8 8.99 6.64 4.84
N ARG A 9 8.72 7.76 4.19
CA ARG A 9 9.69 8.86 4.00
C ARG A 9 9.42 10.04 4.93
N LYS A 10 8.16 10.28 5.26
CA LYS A 10 7.74 11.31 6.20
C LYS A 10 6.43 10.93 6.84
N ALA A 11 6.32 11.16 8.15
CA ALA A 11 5.08 11.07 8.89
C ALA A 11 4.72 12.44 9.48
N ASP A 12 3.56 12.97 9.13
CA ASP A 12 2.96 14.15 9.74
C ASP A 12 1.78 13.69 10.60
N THR A 13 2.08 13.39 11.87
CA THR A 13 1.08 12.93 12.85
C THR A 13 0.03 13.98 13.17
N LYS A 14 0.36 15.28 13.04
CA LYS A 14 -0.57 16.38 13.32
C LYS A 14 -1.62 16.52 12.21
N ARG A 15 -1.22 16.32 10.96
CA ARG A 15 -2.11 16.41 9.80
C ARG A 15 -2.64 15.06 9.34
N GLN A 16 -2.21 13.96 9.96
CA GLN A 16 -2.50 12.59 9.55
C GLN A 16 -2.17 12.37 8.06
N ARG A 17 -0.93 12.71 7.70
CA ARG A 17 -0.38 12.56 6.33
C ARG A 17 0.95 11.85 6.31
N ALA A 18 1.24 11.17 5.21
CA ALA A 18 2.54 10.56 4.99
C ALA A 18 3.08 10.80 3.57
N ASP A 19 4.40 10.82 3.46
CA ASP A 19 5.12 10.68 2.19
C ASP A 19 5.71 9.28 2.13
N LEU A 20 5.52 8.59 1.00
CA LEU A 20 5.90 7.20 0.79
C LEU A 20 6.69 7.03 -0.51
N HIS A 21 7.62 6.07 -0.50
CA HIS A 21 8.02 5.39 -1.74
C HIS A 21 7.32 4.05 -1.82
N ILE A 22 6.73 3.76 -2.97
CA ILE A 22 6.15 2.45 -3.29
C ILE A 22 7.03 1.84 -4.37
N PHE A 23 7.59 0.68 -4.08
CA PHE A 23 8.34 -0.14 -5.01
C PHE A 23 7.43 -1.26 -5.49
N VAL A 24 7.24 -1.33 -6.80
CA VAL A 24 6.42 -2.34 -7.47
C VAL A 24 7.24 -2.95 -8.58
N ASP A 25 7.58 -4.23 -8.44
CA ASP A 25 8.53 -4.91 -9.34
C ASP A 25 9.83 -4.08 -9.43
N ASP A 26 10.19 -3.60 -10.62
CA ASP A 26 11.40 -2.78 -10.85
C ASP A 26 11.10 -1.26 -10.89
N ARG A 27 9.91 -0.84 -10.45
CA ARG A 27 9.47 0.56 -10.52
C ARG A 27 9.36 1.18 -9.15
N LYS A 28 9.84 2.41 -9.04
CA LYS A 28 9.67 3.26 -7.86
C LYS A 28 8.62 4.35 -8.14
N MET A 29 7.68 4.50 -7.22
CA MET A 29 6.65 5.53 -7.26
C MET A 29 6.73 6.37 -6.00
N GLU A 30 6.85 7.69 -6.17
CA GLU A 30 6.81 8.64 -5.07
C GLU A 30 5.37 9.14 -4.86
N ARG A 31 4.97 9.21 -3.60
CA ARG A 31 3.64 9.63 -3.17
C ARG A 31 3.80 10.57 -1.99
N LYS A 32 3.35 11.82 -2.14
CA LYS A 32 3.49 12.87 -1.12
C LYS A 32 2.14 13.32 -0.60
N ASN A 33 2.13 13.76 0.65
CA ASN A 33 0.97 14.31 1.34
C ASN A 33 -0.27 13.39 1.29
N ILE A 34 -0.06 12.07 1.36
CA ILE A 34 -1.13 11.10 1.36
C ILE A 34 -1.88 11.20 2.68
N ASN A 35 -3.17 11.53 2.64
CA ASN A 35 -4.02 11.56 3.83
C ASN A 35 -4.40 10.12 4.23
N VAL A 36 -4.66 9.93 5.51
CA VAL A 36 -5.33 8.70 5.98
C VAL A 36 -6.66 8.47 5.26
N ASN A 37 -7.06 7.21 5.14
CA ASN A 37 -8.28 6.74 4.49
C ASN A 37 -8.41 7.16 3.01
N THR A 38 -7.30 7.55 2.38
CA THR A 38 -7.24 7.87 0.95
C THR A 38 -6.55 6.74 0.21
N PRO A 39 -7.21 6.10 -0.77
CA PRO A 39 -6.61 5.01 -1.53
C PRO A 39 -5.52 5.53 -2.46
N VAL A 40 -4.36 4.88 -2.39
CA VAL A 40 -3.25 5.08 -3.33
C VAL A 40 -3.24 3.91 -4.30
N ASN A 41 -3.68 4.17 -5.52
CA ASN A 41 -3.81 3.18 -6.58
C ASN A 41 -2.48 2.95 -7.32
N PHE A 42 -2.16 1.68 -7.57
CA PHE A 42 -1.03 1.25 -8.40
C PHE A 42 -1.30 -0.09 -9.09
N TYR A 43 -0.47 -0.45 -10.06
CA TYR A 43 -0.61 -1.69 -10.84
C TYR A 43 0.62 -2.57 -10.64
N VAL A 44 0.38 -3.87 -10.41
CA VAL A 44 1.42 -4.86 -10.10
C VAL A 44 1.48 -5.94 -11.17
N GLY A 45 2.69 -6.32 -11.57
CA GLY A 45 2.93 -7.43 -12.49
C GLY A 45 2.54 -7.18 -13.96
N PRO A 46 2.78 -8.18 -14.83
CA PRO A 46 2.54 -8.06 -16.27
C PRO A 46 1.05 -7.93 -16.62
N GLU A 47 0.18 -8.55 -15.82
CA GLU A 47 -1.28 -8.48 -15.98
C GLU A 47 -1.88 -7.13 -15.52
N LYS A 48 -1.04 -6.22 -14.98
CA LYS A 48 -1.46 -4.91 -14.45
C LYS A 48 -2.67 -5.04 -13.52
N ILE A 49 -2.53 -5.90 -12.52
CA ILE A 49 -3.56 -6.07 -11.50
C ILE A 49 -3.62 -4.78 -10.69
N HIS A 50 -4.83 -4.27 -10.43
CA HIS A 50 -5.04 -3.05 -9.66
C HIS A 50 -4.87 -3.35 -8.17
N TYR A 51 -4.00 -2.60 -7.50
CA TYR A 51 -3.79 -2.66 -6.06
C TYR A 51 -4.01 -1.28 -5.46
N GLU A 52 -4.49 -1.26 -4.22
CA GLU A 52 -4.74 -0.03 -3.47
C GLU A 52 -4.03 -0.12 -2.12
N LEU A 53 -3.27 0.92 -1.77
CA LEU A 53 -2.73 1.10 -0.42
C LEU A 53 -3.57 2.14 0.32
N VAL A 54 -4.07 1.80 1.50
CA VAL A 54 -4.79 2.71 2.39
C VAL A 54 -4.04 2.83 3.70
N ILE A 55 -3.76 4.07 4.12
CA ILE A 55 -3.18 4.36 5.43
C ILE A 55 -4.34 4.67 6.38
N ASN A 56 -4.46 3.96 7.50
CA ASN A 56 -5.50 4.24 8.49
C ASN A 56 -4.98 5.12 9.64
N GLN A 57 -3.69 5.04 9.94
CA GLN A 57 -3.08 5.76 11.04
C GLN A 57 -1.65 6.18 10.73
N VAL A 58 -1.33 7.44 11.05
CA VAL A 58 0.04 7.97 11.01
C VAL A 58 0.52 8.19 12.46
N LEU A 59 1.58 7.48 12.82
CA LEU A 59 2.33 7.60 14.07
C LEU A 59 3.68 8.28 13.78
N LYS A 60 4.44 8.60 14.84
CA LYS A 60 5.66 9.42 14.73
C LYS A 60 6.65 8.89 13.69
N ASP A 61 6.91 7.59 13.73
CA ASP A 61 7.90 6.91 12.89
C ASP A 61 7.31 5.64 12.24
N GLN A 62 5.97 5.54 12.20
CA GLN A 62 5.26 4.38 11.72
C GLN A 62 3.95 4.77 11.05
N ILE A 63 3.55 4.01 10.04
CA ILE A 63 2.18 4.03 9.53
C ILE A 63 1.53 2.65 9.68
N LYS A 64 0.22 2.65 9.89
CA LYS A 64 -0.62 1.45 9.83
C LYS A 64 -1.60 1.60 8.69
N GLY A 65 -1.78 0.53 7.93
CA GLY A 65 -2.65 0.52 6.78
C GLY A 65 -2.84 -0.89 6.25
N TYR A 66 -3.42 -0.97 5.06
CA TYR A 66 -3.60 -2.23 4.37
C TYR A 66 -3.39 -2.04 2.87
N VAL A 67 -2.99 -3.12 2.20
CA VAL A 67 -3.00 -3.22 0.75
C VAL A 67 -4.14 -4.15 0.36
N SER A 68 -4.95 -3.76 -0.62
CA SER A 68 -6.07 -4.55 -1.12
C SER A 68 -6.01 -4.72 -2.64
N VAL A 69 -6.66 -5.78 -3.12
CA VAL A 69 -6.87 -6.06 -4.55
C VAL A 69 -8.38 -6.16 -4.79
N PRO A 70 -8.94 -5.52 -5.84
CA PRO A 70 -10.35 -5.66 -6.18
C PRO A 70 -10.72 -7.13 -6.42
N LYS A 71 -11.86 -7.54 -5.86
CA LYS A 71 -12.41 -8.89 -6.05
C LYS A 71 -12.59 -9.19 -7.55
N GLY A 72 -12.19 -10.38 -7.99
CA GLY A 72 -12.46 -10.88 -9.36
C GLY A 72 -11.31 -10.79 -10.37
N LYS A 73 -10.10 -10.35 -9.98
CA LYS A 73 -8.91 -10.32 -10.85
C LYS A 73 -7.75 -11.19 -10.35
N LEU A 74 -8.05 -12.19 -9.53
CA LEU A 74 -7.04 -13.16 -9.10
C LEU A 74 -7.03 -14.33 -10.10
N PRO A 75 -5.85 -14.80 -10.56
CA PRO A 75 -5.75 -15.97 -11.42
C PRO A 75 -6.44 -17.20 -10.79
N PRO A 76 -6.97 -18.12 -11.61
CA PRO A 76 -7.53 -19.38 -11.11
C PRO A 76 -6.51 -20.12 -10.25
N GLY A 77 -6.90 -20.54 -9.03
CA GLY A 77 -6.02 -21.24 -8.08
C GLY A 77 -5.59 -20.41 -6.87
N THR A 78 -5.96 -19.12 -6.82
CA THR A 78 -5.83 -18.32 -5.60
C THR A 78 -7.03 -18.62 -4.69
N PRO A 79 -6.84 -19.01 -3.41
CA PRO A 79 -7.96 -19.29 -2.51
C PRO A 79 -8.88 -18.08 -2.44
N SER A 80 -10.13 -18.27 -2.88
CA SER A 80 -11.19 -17.27 -2.84
C SER A 80 -11.55 -16.97 -1.39
N LEU A 81 -10.88 -15.99 -0.78
CA LEU A 81 -11.24 -15.46 0.52
C LEU A 81 -12.22 -14.31 0.31
N GLU A 82 -13.34 -14.37 1.02
CA GLU A 82 -14.60 -13.64 0.80
C GLU A 82 -14.53 -12.11 1.02
N THR A 83 -13.34 -11.54 1.19
CA THR A 83 -13.10 -10.12 1.50
C THR A 83 -11.99 -9.62 0.59
N ALA A 84 -11.98 -8.33 0.22
CA ALA A 84 -10.79 -7.74 -0.38
C ALA A 84 -9.59 -8.18 0.47
N GLN A 85 -8.56 -8.78 -0.12
CA GLN A 85 -7.47 -9.35 0.66
C GLN A 85 -6.65 -8.20 1.24
N GLU A 86 -7.11 -7.65 2.36
CA GLU A 86 -6.49 -6.57 3.11
C GLU A 86 -5.29 -7.19 3.84
N THR A 87 -4.12 -7.03 3.24
CA THR A 87 -2.88 -7.39 3.93
C THR A 87 -2.50 -6.21 4.80
N GLU A 88 -2.55 -6.37 6.12
CA GLU A 88 -2.09 -5.34 7.05
C GLU A 88 -0.61 -5.03 6.78
N VAL A 89 -0.32 -3.74 6.61
CA VAL A 89 1.04 -3.27 6.44
C VAL A 89 1.37 -2.31 7.55
N SER A 90 2.32 -2.72 8.39
CA SER A 90 2.97 -1.85 9.37
C SER A 90 4.35 -1.51 8.85
N MET A 91 4.60 -0.22 8.62
CA MET A 91 5.90 0.25 8.12
C MET A 91 6.53 1.13 9.16
N VAL A 92 7.78 0.83 9.50
CA VAL A 92 8.61 1.65 10.38
C VAL A 92 9.62 2.42 9.54
N ASN A 93 9.89 3.65 9.90
CA ASN A 93 11.00 4.38 9.33
C ASN A 93 12.32 3.69 9.73
N LEU A 94 13.09 3.21 8.75
CA LEU A 94 14.44 2.70 8.98
C LEU A 94 15.39 3.90 9.08
N ASN A 95 15.48 4.44 10.29
CA ASN A 95 16.44 5.47 10.66
C ASN A 95 17.70 4.85 11.27
#